data_AF-A0A3D5FI03-F1
#
_entry.id   AF-A0A3D5FI03-F1
#
_cell.length_a   1.000
_cell.length_b   1.000
_cell.length_c   1.000
_cell.angle_alpha   90.00
_cell.angle_beta   90.00
_cell.angle_gamma   90.00
#
_symmetry.space_group_name_H-M   'P 1'
#
loop_
_entity.id
_entity.type
_entity.pdbx_description
1 polymer ?
#
loop_
_entity_poly.entity_id
_entity_poly.type
_entity_poly.pdbx_seq_one_letter_code
_entity_poly.pdbx_strand_id
1 'polypeptide(L)' 'MRWKDWSGYYGVCAYSTYAEREYFAIRHSAGLMDVSPLFKYEVTGPDAAAFLARVMVN' A
#
# COMPACT_ATOMS: atom_id res chain seq x y z
N MET A 1 9.26 -10.86 -14.84
CA MET A 1 8.36 -10.62 -13.70
C MET A 1 9.04 -11.15 -12.45
N ARG A 2 9.21 -10.33 -11.41
CA ARG A 2 9.82 -10.75 -10.14
C ARG A 2 8.74 -10.74 -9.06
N TRP A 3 8.57 -11.83 -8.33
CA TRP A 3 7.54 -11.98 -7.30
C TRP A 3 8.18 -12.04 -5.90
N LYS A 4 7.42 -11.63 -4.89
CA LYS A 4 7.81 -11.69 -3.48
C LYS A 4 6.61 -12.06 -2.63
N ASP A 5 6.84 -12.83 -1.57
CA ASP A 5 5.86 -13.00 -0.50
C ASP A 5 5.68 -11.68 0.27
N TRP A 6 4.45 -11.18 0.29
CA TRP A 6 4.09 -9.96 0.99
C TRP A 6 2.74 -10.13 1.68
N SER A 7 2.77 -10.20 3.03
CA SER A 7 1.58 -10.35 3.86
C SER A 7 0.74 -11.59 3.51
N GLY A 8 1.39 -12.68 3.07
CA GLY A 8 0.72 -13.91 2.63
C GLY A 8 0.18 -13.87 1.19
N TYR A 9 0.48 -12.83 0.42
CA TYR A 9 0.15 -12.71 -1.01
C TYR A 9 1.42 -12.69 -1.86
N TYR A 10 1.32 -13.16 -3.11
CA TYR A 10 2.37 -12.97 -4.11
C TYR A 10 2.29 -11.56 -4.68
N GLY A 11 3.18 -10.66 -4.25
CA GLY A 11 3.31 -9.31 -4.76
C GLY A 11 4.31 -9.21 -5.92
N VAL A 12 3.97 -8.43 -6.96
CA VAL A 12 4.90 -8.13 -8.06
C VAL A 12 5.90 -7.07 -7.62
N CYS A 13 7.19 -7.36 -7.76
CA CYS A 13 8.28 -6.44 -7.44
C CYS A 13 8.76 -5.60 -8.64
N ALA A 14 8.43 -6.03 -9.87
CA ALA A 14 8.65 -5.31 -11.12
C ALA A 14 7.93 -6.04 -12.27
N TYR A 15 7.30 -5.26 -13.15
CA TYR A 15 6.65 -5.70 -14.39
C TYR A 15 7.62 -5.67 -15.59
N SER A 16 8.74 -4.93 -15.48
CA SER A 16 9.80 -4.90 -16.49
C SER A 16 11.14 -5.40 -15.95
N THR A 17 12.11 -5.64 -16.84
CA THR A 17 13.52 -5.85 -16.47
C THR A 17 14.12 -4.60 -15.82
N TYR A 18 13.66 -3.41 -16.23
CA TYR A 18 14.17 -2.13 -15.75
C TYR A 18 13.11 -1.42 -14.91
N ALA A 19 13.26 -1.49 -13.58
CA ALA A 19 12.35 -0.84 -12.62
C ALA A 19 12.29 0.70 -12.79
N GLU A 20 13.32 1.29 -13.40
CA GLU A 20 13.38 2.71 -13.78
C GLU A 20 12.16 3.15 -14.59
N ARG A 21 11.63 2.27 -15.45
CA ARG A 21 10.44 2.60 -16.26
C ARG A 21 9.21 2.79 -15.39
N GLU A 22 9.02 1.94 -14.39
CA GLU A 22 7.93 2.05 -13.42
C GLU A 22 8.12 3.29 -12.55
N TYR A 23 9.36 3.56 -12.12
CA TYR A 23 9.71 4.78 -11.39
C TYR A 23 9.36 6.05 -12.19
N PHE A 24 9.82 6.17 -13.45
CA PHE A 24 9.55 7.34 -14.27
C PHE A 24 8.08 7.46 -14.67
N ALA A 25 7.37 6.34 -14.86
CA ALA A 25 5.92 6.36 -15.08
C ALA A 25 5.19 7.00 -13.90
N ILE A 26 5.52 6.62 -12.65
CA ILE A 26 4.92 7.22 -11.45
C ILE A 26 5.33 8.70 -11.27
N ARG A 27 6.60 9.04 -11.54
CA ARG A 27 7.14 10.37 -11.26
C ARG A 27 6.80 11.43 -12.31
N HIS A 28 6.60 11.01 -13.56
CA HIS A 28 6.38 11.95 -14.68
C HIS A 28 5.04 11.72 -15.40
N SER A 29 4.27 10.72 -14.99
CA SER A 29 2.97 10.39 -15.58
C SER A 29 2.07 9.77 -14.50
N ALA A 30 1.48 8.61 -14.76
CA ALA A 30 0.67 7.85 -13.81
C ALA A 30 1.22 6.42 -13.61
N GLY A 31 0.94 5.86 -12.44
CA GLY A 31 1.20 4.46 -12.12
C GLY A 31 0.06 3.86 -11.30
N LEU A 32 -0.15 2.55 -11.45
CA LEU A 32 -1.08 1.77 -10.66
C LEU A 32 -0.29 0.85 -9.73
N MET A 33 -0.60 0.89 -8.43
CA MET A 33 -0.01 0.01 -7.43
C MET A 33 -1.10 -0.86 -6.82
N ASP A 34 -0.91 -2.18 -6.85
CA ASP A 34 -1.75 -3.08 -6.08
C ASP A 34 -1.28 -3.11 -4.62
N VAL A 35 -2.05 -2.43 -3.77
CA VAL A 35 -1.86 -2.42 -2.31
C VAL A 35 -3.01 -3.14 -1.60
N SER A 36 -3.74 -4.00 -2.31
CA SER A 36 -4.87 -4.77 -1.76
C SER A 36 -4.54 -5.57 -0.49
N PRO A 37 -3.32 -6.11 -0.30
CA PRO A 37 -2.93 -6.78 0.95
C PRO A 37 -2.88 -5.89 2.20
N LEU A 38 -2.93 -4.56 2.08
CA LEU A 38 -2.99 -3.68 3.25
C LEU A 38 -4.34 -3.80 3.95
N PHE A 39 -4.30 -3.89 5.28
CA PHE A 39 -5.50 -3.90 6.09
C PHE A 39 -6.22 -2.55 6.04
N LYS A 40 -7.54 -2.60 5.85
CA LYS A 40 -8.44 -1.45 5.83
C LYS A 40 -9.42 -1.63 6.98
N TYR A 41 -9.41 -0.70 7.93
CA TYR A 41 -10.27 -0.74 9.11
C TYR A 41 -11.20 0.47 9.12
N GLU A 42 -12.48 0.22 9.40
CA GLU A 42 -13.45 1.25 9.73
C GLU A 42 -13.70 1.18 11.24
N VAL A 43 -13.57 2.31 11.94
CA VAL A 43 -13.82 2.42 13.38
C VAL A 43 -15.01 3.35 13.58
N THR A 44 -16.09 2.83 14.16
CA THR A 44 -17.37 3.54 14.30
C THR A 44 -17.81 3.64 15.75
N GLY A 45 -18.69 4.61 16.04
CA GLY A 45 -19.21 4.90 17.37
C GLY A 45 -18.91 6.33 17.83
N PRO A 46 -19.63 6.82 18.87
CA PRO A 46 -19.52 8.20 19.33
C PRO A 46 -18.11 8.58 19.79
N ASP A 47 -17.35 7.61 20.32
CA ASP A 47 -16.01 7.81 20.88
C ASP A 47 -14.87 7.38 19.95
N ALA A 48 -15.14 7.08 18.66
CA ALA A 48 -14.16 6.54 17.73
C ALA A 48 -12.89 7.40 17.62
N ALA A 49 -13.05 8.72 17.56
CA ALA A 49 -11.92 9.66 17.51
C ALA A 49 -11.07 9.63 18.80
N ALA A 50 -11.71 9.62 19.97
CA ALA A 50 -11.02 9.55 21.26
C ALA A 50 -10.28 8.21 21.44
N PHE A 51 -10.87 7.10 20.96
CA PHE A 51 -10.21 5.81 20.90
C PHE A 51 -8.95 5.85 20.03
N LEU A 52 -9.05 6.34 18.79
CA LEU A 52 -7.93 6.44 17.87
C LEU A 52 -6.81 7.34 18.41
N ALA A 53 -7.15 8.46 19.07
CA ALA A 53 -6.20 9.35 19.72
C ALA A 53 -5.43 8.71 20.89
N ARG A 54 -6.00 7.67 21.52
CA ARG A 54 -5.31 6.90 22.57
C ARG A 54 -4.40 5.82 22.00
N VAL A 55 -4.78 5.21 20.88
CA VAL A 55 -4.03 4.10 20.25
C VAL A 55 -2.85 4.62 19.44
N MET A 56 -3.01 5.75 18.76
CA MET A 56 -1.99 6.36 17.92
C MET A 56 -1.18 7.40 18.69
N VAL A 57 0.09 7.57 18.31
CA VAL A 57 0.89 8.74 18.70
C VAL A 57 0.98 9.63 17.47
N ASN A 58 0.73 10.93 17.64
CA ASN A 58 0.80 11.93 16.58
C ASN A 58 2.04 12.80 16.76
#